data_AF-A0A368TIR5-F1
#
_entry.id   AF-A0A368TIR5-F1
#
_cell.length_a   1.000
_cell.length_b   1.000
_cell.length_c   1.000
_cell.angle_alpha   90.00
_cell.angle_beta   90.00
_cell.angle_gamma   90.00
#
_symmetry.space_group_name_H-M   'P 1'
#
loop_
_entity.id
_entity.type
_entity.pdbx_description
1 polymer ?
#
loop_
_entity_poly.entity_id
_entity_poly.type
_entity_poly.pdbx_seq_one_letter_code
_entity_poly.pdbx_strand_id
1 'polypeptide(L)'
;MGIERNLQARINEERRYREKSTVVNGERELSERDMGILTSIPREINSLKREIKKIEKGHEKPFKSLKKKKEELARIIDKKKIYRVDVELDQIMTCFRISFANICCHLLEKCFNGEKMTLQRLFETIIDLRGKVKVDNDHRNIFIERNPKQEYIMRKLESALDVINRMDIKDPTGFVYDFKVV
;
A
#
# COMPACT_ATOMS: atom_id res chain seq x y z
N MET A 1 24.93 14.71 31.48
CA MET A 1 23.82 14.13 30.69
C MET A 1 22.63 15.08 30.78
N GLY A 2 21.99 15.44 29.67
CA GLY A 2 20.96 16.50 29.65
C GLY A 2 19.65 16.09 30.34
N ILE A 3 18.98 17.06 30.97
CA ILE A 3 17.72 16.88 31.72
C ILE A 3 16.65 16.16 30.89
N GLU A 4 16.57 16.43 29.58
CA GLU A 4 15.66 15.74 28.65
C GLU A 4 15.94 14.25 28.50
N ARG A 5 17.21 13.81 28.47
CA ARG A 5 17.54 12.37 28.39
C ARG A 5 17.17 11.65 29.67
N ASN A 6 17.38 12.30 30.82
CA ASN A 6 16.98 11.75 32.12
C ASN A 6 15.45 11.63 32.24
N LEU A 7 14.70 12.62 31.74
CA LEU A 7 13.24 12.56 31.67
C LEU A 7 12.77 11.38 30.81
N GLN A 8 13.35 11.21 29.62
CA GLN A 8 13.00 10.10 28.73
C GLN A 8 13.33 8.74 29.35
N ALA A 9 14.46 8.62 30.05
CA ALA A 9 14.83 7.40 30.76
C ALA A 9 13.81 7.02 31.84
N ARG A 10 13.37 7.99 32.66
CA ARG A 10 12.34 7.76 33.69
C ARG A 10 10.96 7.43 33.12
N ILE A 11 10.56 8.05 32.00
CA ILE A 11 9.31 7.69 31.29
C ILE A 11 9.36 6.25 30.77
N ASN A 12 10.49 5.84 30.19
CA ASN A 12 10.68 4.48 29.71
C ASN A 12 10.68 3.46 30.86
N GLU A 13 11.26 3.83 32.00
CA GLU A 13 11.26 3.03 33.22
C GLU A 13 9.83 2.85 33.78
N GLU A 14 9.06 3.94 33.88
CA GLU A 14 7.64 3.88 34.27
C GLU A 14 6.84 2.92 33.39
N ARG A 15 7.06 3.01 32.06
CA ARG A 15 6.39 2.15 31.09
C ARG A 15 6.71 0.68 31.30
N ARG A 16 7.98 0.33 31.56
CA ARG A 16 8.40 -1.05 31.86
C ARG A 16 7.70 -1.61 33.09
N TYR A 17 7.57 -0.83 34.16
CA TYR A 17 6.86 -1.28 35.37
C TYR A 17 5.35 -1.43 35.14
N ARG A 18 4.73 -0.57 34.33
CA ARG A 18 3.32 -0.71 33.92
C ARG A 18 3.07 -1.94 33.05
N GLU A 19 4.01 -2.27 32.17
CA GLU A 19 3.95 -3.48 31.32
C GLU A 19 4.16 -4.77 32.13
N LYS A 20 4.97 -4.71 33.21
CA LYS A 20 5.17 -5.83 34.15
C LYS A 20 4.00 -6.09 35.10
N SER A 21 3.14 -5.09 35.33
CA SER A 21 2.03 -5.19 36.27
C SER A 21 0.79 -5.82 35.64
N THR A 22 0.05 -6.61 36.42
CA THR A 22 -1.27 -7.11 36.03
C THR A 22 -2.35 -6.23 36.65
N VAL A 23 -3.45 -5.98 35.94
CA VAL A 23 -4.61 -5.27 36.50
C VAL A 23 -5.66 -6.29 36.90
N VAL A 24 -5.95 -6.38 38.19
CA VAL A 24 -7.00 -7.26 38.76
C VAL A 24 -7.97 -6.36 39.52
N ASN A 25 -9.26 -6.42 39.19
CA ASN A 25 -10.32 -5.61 39.81
C ASN A 25 -10.05 -4.08 39.82
N GLY A 26 -9.36 -3.56 38.80
CA GLY A 26 -9.05 -2.14 38.68
C GLY A 26 -7.80 -1.69 39.45
N GLU A 27 -7.19 -2.57 40.23
CA GLU A 27 -5.93 -2.32 40.93
C GLU A 27 -4.77 -3.01 40.22
N ARG A 28 -3.57 -2.43 40.32
CA ARG A 28 -2.34 -3.01 39.73
C ARG A 28 -1.66 -3.88 40.76
N GLU A 29 -1.45 -5.15 40.42
CA GLU A 29 -0.67 -6.09 41.20
C GLU A 29 0.78 -6.13 40.72
N LEU A 30 1.71 -5.91 41.65
CA LEU A 30 3.17 -5.93 41.49
C LEU A 30 3.80 -6.35 42.81
N SER A 31 5.09 -6.73 42.80
CA SER A 31 5.83 -6.90 44.05
C SER A 31 5.84 -5.57 44.84
N GLU A 32 5.86 -5.61 46.18
CA GLU A 32 5.87 -4.40 47.01
C GLU A 32 7.02 -3.44 46.64
N ARG A 33 8.18 -4.00 46.28
CA ARG A 33 9.34 -3.25 45.80
C ARG A 33 9.04 -2.52 44.49
N ASP A 34 8.48 -3.23 43.50
CA ASP A 34 8.18 -2.65 42.19
C ASP A 34 7.03 -1.65 42.25
N MET A 35 6.06 -1.88 43.14
CA MET A 35 4.95 -0.96 43.40
C MET A 35 5.45 0.33 44.05
N GLY A 36 6.41 0.23 44.98
CA GLY A 36 7.12 1.39 45.55
C GLY A 36 7.91 2.20 44.52
N ILE A 37 8.49 1.54 43.52
CA ILE A 37 9.20 2.20 42.42
C ILE A 37 8.20 2.86 41.46
N LEU A 38 7.13 2.16 41.08
CA LEU A 38 6.11 2.69 40.17
C LEU A 38 5.36 3.89 40.77
N THR A 39 5.26 3.99 42.10
CA THR A 39 4.68 5.15 42.79
C THR A 39 5.65 6.32 42.94
N SER A 40 6.96 6.09 42.94
CA SER A 40 7.98 7.14 43.07
C SER A 40 8.40 7.77 41.73
N ILE A 41 8.49 6.97 40.65
CA ILE A 41 8.89 7.43 39.30
C ILE A 41 8.05 8.64 38.81
N PRO A 42 6.72 8.68 38.97
CA PRO A 42 5.92 9.85 38.55
C PRO A 42 6.33 11.14 39.25
N ARG A 43 6.79 11.08 40.51
CA ARG A 43 7.29 12.26 41.24
C ARG A 43 8.58 12.78 40.63
N GLU A 44 9.49 11.88 40.26
CA GLU A 44 10.74 12.23 39.59
C GLU A 44 10.51 12.80 38.19
N ILE A 45 9.62 12.18 37.40
CA ILE A 45 9.18 12.71 36.09
C ILE A 45 8.64 14.12 36.25
N ASN A 46 7.78 14.37 37.24
CA ASN A 46 7.21 15.69 37.48
C ASN A 46 8.25 16.71 37.95
N SER A 47 9.24 16.30 38.73
CA SER A 47 10.36 17.16 39.13
C SER A 47 11.16 17.62 37.91
N LEU A 48 11.58 16.66 37.06
CA LEU A 48 12.32 16.94 35.84
C LEU A 48 11.53 17.83 34.87
N LYS A 49 10.21 17.59 34.72
CA LYS A 49 9.33 18.46 33.93
C LYS A 49 9.28 19.90 34.46
N ARG A 50 9.24 20.09 35.78
CA ARG A 50 9.25 21.43 36.40
C ARG A 50 10.57 22.15 36.17
N GLU A 51 11.68 21.41 36.25
CA GLU A 51 13.01 21.96 35.99
C GLU A 51 13.17 22.43 34.55
N ILE A 52 12.74 21.62 33.58
CA ILE A 52 12.67 22.02 32.16
C ILE A 52 11.83 23.28 32.00
N LYS A 53 10.63 23.32 32.59
CA LYS A 53 9.73 24.48 32.49
C LYS A 53 10.33 25.74 33.11
N LYS A 54 11.15 25.61 34.16
CA LYS A 54 11.87 26.73 34.78
C LYS A 54 12.91 27.30 33.82
N ILE A 55 13.66 26.44 33.13
CA ILE A 55 14.62 26.83 32.10
C ILE A 55 13.91 27.48 30.91
N GLU A 56 12.81 26.90 30.44
CA GLU A 56 11.99 27.46 29.36
C GLU A 56 11.48 28.86 29.69
N LYS A 57 11.00 29.07 30.92
CA LYS A 57 10.52 30.38 31.38
C LYS A 57 11.64 31.44 31.40
N GLY A 58 12.87 31.05 31.71
CA GLY A 58 14.04 31.94 31.65
C GLY A 58 14.41 32.37 30.24
N HIS A 59 13.98 31.62 29.22
CA HIS A 59 14.31 31.85 27.81
C HIS A 59 13.07 31.72 26.90
N GLU A 60 11.95 32.30 27.33
CA GLU A 60 10.64 32.08 26.71
C GLU A 60 10.60 32.41 25.21
N LYS A 61 11.18 33.55 24.80
CA LYS A 61 11.22 33.97 23.39
C LYS A 61 12.00 32.97 22.51
N PRO A 62 13.26 32.59 22.83
CA PRO A 62 14.00 31.55 22.13
C PRO A 62 13.25 30.21 22.04
N PHE A 63 12.68 29.73 23.15
CA PHE A 63 11.96 28.46 23.17
C PHE A 63 10.68 28.48 22.33
N LYS A 64 9.92 29.59 22.36
CA LYS A 64 8.75 29.76 21.50
C LYS A 64 9.14 29.76 20.01
N SER A 65 10.24 30.42 19.66
CA SER A 65 10.78 30.40 18.30
C SER A 65 11.23 28.99 17.88
N LEU A 66 11.95 28.29 18.75
CA LEU A 66 12.40 26.92 18.53
C LEU A 66 11.23 25.96 18.33
N LYS A 67 10.18 26.07 19.15
CA LYS A 67 8.97 25.25 19.02
C LYS A 67 8.30 25.46 17.67
N LYS A 68 8.11 26.71 17.24
CA LYS A 68 7.55 27.03 15.92
C LYS A 68 8.38 26.44 14.78
N LYS A 69 9.71 26.57 14.84
CA LYS A 69 10.62 26.01 13.83
C LYS A 69 10.58 24.48 13.80
N LYS A 70 10.47 23.81 14.95
CA LYS A 70 10.32 22.34 15.03
C LYS A 70 9.00 21.88 14.40
N GLU A 71 7.90 22.57 14.68
CA GLU A 71 6.59 22.28 14.08
C GLU A 71 6.60 22.48 12.55
N GLU A 72 7.26 23.53 12.08
CA GLU A 72 7.41 23.81 10.65
C GLU A 72 8.30 22.78 9.95
N LEU A 73 9.40 22.37 10.58
CA LEU A 73 10.26 21.29 10.08
C LEU A 73 9.48 19.97 9.98
N ALA A 74 8.70 19.60 10.99
CA ALA A 74 7.87 18.40 10.97
C ALA A 74 6.88 18.43 9.79
N ARG A 75 6.18 19.57 9.60
CA ARG A 75 5.29 19.76 8.45
C ARG A 75 5.99 19.62 7.10
N ILE A 76 7.21 20.15 6.96
CA ILE A 76 7.98 20.05 5.71
C ILE A 76 8.40 18.60 5.44
N ILE A 77 8.84 17.87 6.47
CA ILE A 77 9.22 16.45 6.36
C ILE A 77 8.00 15.61 5.93
N ASP A 78 6.85 15.82 6.56
CA ASP A 78 5.61 15.12 6.21
C ASP A 78 5.20 15.41 4.77
N LYS A 79 5.22 16.68 4.36
CA LYS A 79 4.95 17.06 2.95
C LYS A 79 5.93 16.40 1.99
N LYS A 80 7.22 16.40 2.28
CA LYS A 80 8.25 15.77 1.43
C LYS A 80 8.00 14.27 1.27
N LYS A 81 7.53 13.59 2.32
CA LYS A 81 7.14 12.17 2.26
C LYS A 81 5.94 11.97 1.34
N ILE A 82 4.90 12.80 1.46
CA ILE A 82 3.72 12.73 0.58
C ILE A 82 4.12 12.92 -0.88
N TYR A 83 4.87 13.99 -1.19
CA TYR A 83 5.33 14.24 -2.56
C TYR A 83 6.15 13.10 -3.14
N ARG A 84 7.01 12.46 -2.32
CA ARG A 84 7.80 11.32 -2.77
C ARG A 84 6.90 10.13 -3.11
N VAL A 85 5.93 9.82 -2.27
CA VAL A 85 4.97 8.74 -2.51
C VAL A 85 4.16 9.01 -3.78
N ASP A 86 3.70 10.25 -3.99
CA ASP A 86 2.97 10.62 -5.20
C ASP A 86 3.81 10.43 -6.46
N VAL A 87 5.09 10.85 -6.45
CA VAL A 87 6.01 10.65 -7.58
C VAL A 87 6.28 9.17 -7.84
N GLU A 88 6.48 8.37 -6.79
CA GLU A 88 6.69 6.92 -6.92
C GLU A 88 5.44 6.24 -7.51
N LEU A 89 4.23 6.65 -7.09
CA LEU A 89 2.97 6.17 -7.65
C LEU A 89 2.80 6.56 -9.12
N ASP A 90 3.13 7.81 -9.49
CA ASP A 90 3.08 8.27 -10.88
C ASP A 90 4.05 7.50 -11.77
N GLN A 91 5.25 7.18 -11.27
CA GLN A 91 6.23 6.35 -11.98
C GLN A 91 5.72 4.91 -12.17
N ILE A 92 5.12 4.31 -11.14
CA ILE A 92 4.51 2.99 -11.22
C ILE A 92 3.37 2.99 -12.26
N MET A 93 2.48 3.99 -12.20
CA MET A 93 1.38 4.13 -13.15
C MET A 93 1.87 4.34 -14.58
N THR A 94 2.93 5.12 -14.77
CA THR A 94 3.54 5.33 -16.08
C THR A 94 4.13 4.03 -16.62
N CYS A 95 4.88 3.29 -15.80
CA CYS A 95 5.44 1.99 -16.18
C CYS A 95 4.33 0.99 -16.55
N PHE A 96 3.24 0.94 -15.77
CA PHE A 96 2.09 0.10 -16.07
C PHE A 96 1.43 0.49 -17.39
N ARG A 97 1.17 1.79 -17.62
CA ARG A 97 0.55 2.28 -18.86
C ARG A 97 1.39 1.95 -20.10
N ILE A 98 2.71 2.14 -20.02
CA ILE A 98 3.62 1.83 -21.13
C ILE A 98 3.67 0.32 -21.37
N SER A 99 3.81 -0.47 -20.31
CA SER A 99 3.83 -1.94 -20.42
C SER A 99 2.53 -2.47 -21.02
N PHE A 100 1.40 -1.95 -20.56
CA PHE A 100 0.08 -2.29 -21.09
C PHE A 100 -0.05 -1.91 -22.57
N ALA A 101 0.35 -0.68 -22.94
CA ALA A 101 0.35 -0.26 -24.34
C ALA A 101 1.21 -1.19 -25.22
N ASN A 102 2.39 -1.57 -24.74
CA ASN A 102 3.28 -2.50 -25.44
C ASN A 102 2.64 -3.89 -25.61
N ILE A 103 1.99 -4.42 -24.56
CA ILE A 103 1.27 -5.69 -24.64
C ILE A 103 0.15 -5.61 -25.68
N CYS A 104 -0.63 -4.53 -25.68
CA CYS A 104 -1.69 -4.38 -26.66
C CYS A 104 -1.15 -4.18 -28.08
N CYS A 105 -0.05 -3.45 -28.27
CA CYS A 105 0.63 -3.36 -29.56
C CYS A 105 1.12 -4.73 -30.04
N HIS A 106 1.72 -5.52 -29.15
CA HIS A 106 2.15 -6.88 -29.46
C HIS A 106 0.98 -7.79 -29.84
N LEU A 107 -0.13 -7.68 -29.12
CA LEU A 107 -1.37 -8.43 -29.41
C LEU A 107 -1.96 -8.01 -30.76
N LEU A 108 -1.98 -6.73 -31.10
CA LEU A 108 -2.41 -6.25 -32.42
C LEU A 108 -1.49 -6.78 -33.54
N GLU A 109 -0.18 -6.76 -33.32
CA GLU A 109 0.79 -7.24 -34.30
C GLU A 109 0.68 -8.76 -34.53
N LYS A 110 0.70 -9.54 -33.44
CA LYS A 110 0.75 -11.01 -33.50
C LYS A 110 -0.60 -11.66 -33.72
N CYS A 111 -1.67 -11.11 -33.15
CA CYS A 111 -2.98 -11.73 -33.16
C CYS A 111 -3.93 -11.13 -34.21
N PHE A 112 -3.69 -9.89 -34.66
CA PHE A 112 -4.52 -9.20 -35.66
C PHE A 112 -3.76 -8.87 -36.96
N ASN A 113 -2.64 -9.54 -37.24
CA ASN A 113 -1.83 -9.38 -38.45
C ASN A 113 -1.42 -7.92 -38.77
N GLY A 114 -1.09 -7.14 -37.74
CA GLY A 114 -0.59 -5.77 -37.92
C GLY A 114 -1.61 -4.78 -38.46
N GLU A 115 -2.90 -5.08 -38.32
CA GLU A 115 -3.98 -4.17 -38.73
C GLU A 115 -3.88 -2.85 -37.95
N LYS A 116 -4.03 -1.72 -38.66
CA LYS A 116 -4.10 -0.38 -38.05
C LYS A 116 -5.46 -0.19 -37.35
N MET A 117 -5.67 -0.93 -36.27
CA MET A 117 -6.80 -0.74 -35.37
C MET A 117 -6.35 0.08 -34.17
N THR A 118 -7.15 1.07 -33.76
CA THR A 118 -6.90 1.80 -32.52
C THR A 118 -7.15 0.89 -31.32
N LEU A 119 -6.42 1.10 -30.22
CA LEU A 119 -6.69 0.41 -28.95
C LEU A 119 -8.15 0.58 -28.53
N GLN A 120 -8.73 1.75 -28.73
CA GLN A 120 -10.14 2.01 -28.46
C GLN A 120 -11.07 1.01 -29.17
N ARG A 121 -10.85 0.77 -30.47
CA ARG A 121 -11.68 -0.16 -31.23
C ARG A 121 -11.42 -1.62 -30.82
N LEU A 122 -10.19 -1.96 -30.41
CA LEU A 122 -9.88 -3.25 -29.78
C LEU A 122 -10.71 -3.44 -28.49
N PHE A 123 -10.74 -2.41 -27.63
CA PHE A 123 -11.49 -2.41 -26.37
C PHE A 123 -13.00 -2.59 -26.61
N GLU A 124 -13.59 -1.72 -27.42
CA GLU A 124 -15.03 -1.73 -27.73
C GLU A 124 -15.46 -3.04 -28.42
N THR A 125 -14.55 -3.71 -29.14
CA THR A 125 -14.88 -4.91 -29.89
C THR A 125 -14.62 -6.21 -29.13
N ILE A 126 -13.66 -6.24 -28.19
CA ILE A 126 -13.26 -7.46 -27.49
C ILE A 126 -13.63 -7.42 -26.00
N ILE A 127 -13.40 -6.30 -25.32
CA ILE A 127 -13.63 -6.21 -23.86
C ILE A 127 -15.13 -6.14 -23.55
N ASP A 128 -15.93 -5.54 -24.43
CA ASP A 128 -17.37 -5.46 -24.25
C ASP A 128 -18.11 -6.77 -24.65
N LEU A 129 -17.38 -7.77 -25.15
CA LEU A 129 -17.98 -9.08 -25.45
C LEU A 129 -18.35 -9.79 -24.16
N ARG A 130 -19.59 -10.31 -24.15
CA ARG A 130 -20.06 -11.15 -23.05
C ARG A 130 -19.34 -12.48 -23.09
N GLY A 131 -19.03 -13.01 -21.91
CA GLY A 131 -18.44 -14.33 -21.81
C GLY A 131 -18.84 -15.03 -20.52
N LYS A 132 -18.65 -16.35 -20.52
CA LYS A 132 -18.85 -17.23 -19.37
C LYS A 132 -17.56 -17.98 -19.11
N VAL A 133 -17.24 -18.17 -17.83
CA VAL A 133 -16.08 -18.95 -17.42
C VAL A 133 -16.59 -20.25 -16.80
N LYS A 134 -16.02 -21.37 -17.22
CA LYS A 134 -16.17 -22.67 -16.55
C LYS A 134 -14.79 -23.20 -16.18
N VAL A 135 -14.69 -23.82 -15.02
CA VAL A 135 -13.45 -24.43 -14.55
C VAL A 135 -13.68 -25.92 -14.49
N ASP A 136 -12.95 -26.67 -15.30
CA ASP A 136 -13.07 -28.13 -15.41
C ASP A 136 -11.67 -28.74 -15.51
N ASN A 137 -11.36 -29.76 -14.69
CA ASN A 137 -10.13 -30.58 -14.75
C ASN A 137 -8.84 -29.79 -15.02
N ASP A 138 -8.49 -28.82 -14.16
CA ASP A 138 -7.29 -27.95 -14.29
C ASP A 138 -7.27 -26.98 -15.48
N HIS A 139 -8.37 -26.85 -16.21
CA HIS A 139 -8.56 -25.87 -17.29
C HIS A 139 -9.64 -24.84 -16.93
N ARG A 140 -9.30 -23.55 -17.11
CA ARG A 140 -10.27 -22.45 -17.13
C ARG A 140 -10.71 -22.20 -18.56
N ASN A 141 -11.88 -22.73 -18.89
CA ASN A 141 -12.53 -22.54 -20.19
C ASN A 141 -13.30 -21.21 -20.21
N ILE A 142 -12.85 -20.28 -21.03
CA ILE A 142 -13.45 -18.97 -21.26
C ILE A 142 -14.23 -19.02 -22.58
N PHE A 143 -15.54 -18.92 -22.47
CA PHE A 143 -16.47 -18.91 -23.60
C PHE A 143 -16.89 -17.48 -23.91
N ILE A 144 -16.58 -16.99 -25.10
CA ILE A 144 -16.88 -15.61 -25.54
C ILE A 144 -18.05 -15.65 -26.53
N GLU A 145 -19.13 -14.95 -26.23
CA GLU A 145 -20.32 -14.89 -27.08
C GLU A 145 -20.04 -14.11 -28.37
N ARG A 146 -20.43 -14.67 -29.52
CA ARG A 146 -20.27 -14.01 -30.81
C ARG A 146 -21.07 -12.71 -30.91
N ASN A 147 -20.45 -11.69 -31.51
CA ASN A 147 -21.16 -10.50 -31.98
C ASN A 147 -21.53 -10.66 -33.48
N PRO A 148 -22.81 -10.91 -33.83
CA PRO A 148 -23.22 -11.11 -35.22
C PRO A 148 -23.09 -9.85 -36.08
N LYS A 149 -22.99 -8.65 -35.48
CA LYS A 149 -22.83 -7.39 -36.23
C LYS A 149 -21.41 -7.17 -36.76
N GLN A 150 -20.44 -7.98 -36.32
CA GLN A 150 -19.01 -7.78 -36.60
C GLN A 150 -18.30 -9.09 -36.97
N GLU A 151 -18.88 -9.83 -37.91
CA GLU A 151 -18.42 -11.18 -38.30
C GLU A 151 -16.95 -11.24 -38.72
N TYR A 152 -16.45 -10.23 -39.44
CA TYR A 152 -15.04 -10.14 -39.83
C TYR A 152 -14.09 -10.10 -38.62
N ILE A 153 -14.45 -9.32 -37.59
CA ILE A 153 -13.62 -9.18 -36.39
C ILE A 153 -13.73 -10.45 -35.53
N MET A 154 -14.90 -11.08 -35.46
CA MET A 154 -15.07 -12.34 -34.73
C MET A 154 -14.20 -13.47 -35.31
N ARG A 155 -14.08 -13.58 -36.65
CA ARG A 155 -13.18 -14.58 -37.28
C ARG A 155 -11.70 -14.33 -36.95
N LYS A 156 -11.30 -13.05 -36.88
CA LYS A 156 -9.95 -12.68 -36.45
C LYS A 156 -9.74 -12.95 -34.97
N LEU A 157 -10.73 -12.67 -34.14
CA LEU A 157 -10.70 -12.97 -32.72
C LEU A 157 -10.54 -14.49 -32.51
N GLU A 158 -11.25 -15.33 -33.25
CA GLU A 158 -11.03 -16.79 -33.20
C GLU A 158 -9.59 -17.17 -33.53
N SER A 159 -9.05 -16.62 -34.62
CA SER A 159 -7.65 -16.86 -35.01
C SER A 159 -6.65 -16.38 -33.95
N ALA A 160 -6.93 -15.25 -33.32
CA ALA A 160 -6.16 -14.68 -32.21
C ALA A 160 -6.19 -15.58 -30.97
N LEU A 161 -7.37 -16.07 -30.60
CA LEU A 161 -7.55 -16.96 -29.46
C LEU A 161 -6.87 -18.30 -29.67
N ASP A 162 -6.84 -18.83 -30.89
CA ASP A 162 -6.05 -20.03 -31.22
C ASP A 162 -4.54 -19.82 -31.04
N VAL A 163 -4.03 -18.61 -31.29
CA VAL A 163 -2.63 -18.26 -30.99
C VAL A 163 -2.41 -18.18 -29.48
N ILE A 164 -3.35 -17.59 -28.74
CA ILE A 164 -3.28 -17.45 -27.28
C ILE A 164 -3.35 -18.81 -26.57
N ASN A 165 -4.26 -19.69 -26.98
CA ASN A 165 -4.38 -21.05 -26.43
C ASN A 165 -3.09 -21.85 -26.62
N ARG A 166 -2.39 -21.64 -27.75
CA ARG A 166 -1.07 -22.26 -28.00
C ARG A 166 0.05 -21.74 -27.11
N MET A 167 -0.14 -20.62 -26.41
CA MET A 167 0.85 -20.08 -25.47
C MET A 167 0.81 -20.78 -24.10
N ASP A 168 -0.12 -21.71 -23.85
CA ASP A 168 -0.27 -22.46 -22.59
C ASP A 168 -0.23 -21.55 -21.35
N ILE A 169 -1.02 -20.47 -21.38
CA ILE A 169 -1.03 -19.46 -20.34
C ILE A 169 -1.62 -20.05 -19.07
N LYS A 170 -0.86 -19.99 -17.98
CA LYS A 170 -1.26 -20.51 -16.67
C LYS A 170 -1.58 -19.38 -15.71
N ASP A 171 -2.61 -19.59 -14.90
CA ASP A 171 -2.90 -18.72 -13.77
C ASP A 171 -1.92 -18.97 -12.60
N PRO A 172 -1.83 -18.06 -11.62
CA PRO A 172 -0.97 -18.24 -10.44
C PRO A 172 -1.31 -19.48 -9.60
N THR A 173 -2.49 -20.07 -9.79
CA THR A 173 -2.95 -21.30 -9.13
C THR A 173 -2.67 -22.57 -9.95
N GLY A 174 -2.09 -22.45 -11.15
CA GLY A 174 -1.67 -23.55 -12.01
C GLY A 174 -2.69 -23.96 -13.08
N PHE A 175 -3.87 -23.34 -13.16
CA PHE A 175 -4.87 -23.67 -14.17
C PHE A 175 -4.48 -23.10 -15.54
N VAL A 176 -4.68 -23.88 -16.60
CA VAL A 176 -4.45 -23.43 -17.99
C VAL A 176 -5.68 -22.68 -18.51
N TYR A 177 -5.48 -21.56 -19.18
CA TYR A 177 -6.55 -20.83 -19.85
C TYR A 177 -6.81 -21.36 -21.25
N ASP A 178 -8.07 -21.69 -21.52
CA ASP A 178 -8.56 -22.05 -22.86
C ASP A 178 -9.68 -21.10 -23.27
N PHE A 179 -9.50 -20.43 -24.40
CA PHE A 179 -10.46 -19.48 -24.94
C PHE A 179 -11.20 -20.06 -26.13
N LYS A 180 -12.53 -19.93 -26.16
CA LYS A 180 -13.39 -20.38 -27.26
C LYS A 180 -14.48 -19.36 -27.55
N VAL A 181 -14.76 -19.13 -28.83
CA VAL A 181 -15.88 -18.30 -29.27
C VAL A 181 -17.11 -19.20 -29.48
N VAL A 182 -18.25 -18.80 -28.89
CA VAL A 182 -19.54 -19.52 -28.94
C VAL A 182 -20.65 -18.65 -29.51
#